data_AF-A0A2H6CW24-F1
#
_entry.id   AF-A0A2H6CW24-F1
#
_cell.length_a   1.000
_cell.length_b   1.000
_cell.length_c   1.000
_cell.angle_alpha   90.00
_cell.angle_beta   90.00
_cell.angle_gamma   90.00
#
_symmetry.space_group_name_H-M   'P 1'
#
loop_
_entity.id
_entity.type
_entity.pdbx_description
1 polymer ?
#
loop_
_entity_poly.entity_id
_entity_poly.type
_entity_poly.pdbx_seq_one_letter_code
_entity_poly.pdbx_strand_id
1 'polypeptide(L)' 'MPQTAKQVIKLLKKNEFTETRIKGDHHRYENGQGNKVTVAYSSLKDEIRPGTYNNILKQAGLK' A
#
# COMPACT_ATOMS: atom_id res chain seq x y z
N MET A 1 -12.68 -2.73 -9.58
CA MET A 1 -13.25 -3.02 -8.25
C MET A 1 -12.56 -2.12 -7.24
N PRO A 2 -13.30 -1.42 -6.37
CA PRO A 2 -12.70 -0.71 -5.25
C PRO A 2 -11.89 -1.68 -4.39
N GLN A 3 -10.66 -1.30 -4.03
CA GLN A 3 -9.81 -2.09 -3.15
C GLN A 3 -9.82 -1.45 -1.77
N THR A 4 -10.09 -2.23 -0.74
CA THR A 4 -9.95 -1.72 0.64
C THR A 4 -8.49 -1.62 1.04
N ALA A 5 -8.17 -0.75 1.99
CA ALA A 5 -6.83 -0.67 2.58
C ALA A 5 -6.34 -2.05 3.05
N LYS A 6 -7.21 -2.86 3.66
CA LYS A 6 -6.91 -4.25 4.05
C LYS A 6 -6.42 -5.10 2.88
N GLN A 7 -7.07 -5.01 1.72
CA GLN A 7 -6.69 -5.78 0.53
C GLN A 7 -5.33 -5.33 0.00
N VAL A 8 -5.10 -4.01 -0.06
CA VAL A 8 -3.81 -3.45 -0.48
C VAL A 8 -2.68 -3.88 0.46
N ILE A 9 -2.87 -3.81 1.77
CA ILE A 9 -1.86 -4.24 2.75
C ILE A 9 -1.58 -5.74 2.62
N LYS A 10 -2.61 -6.56 2.42
CA LYS A 10 -2.44 -8.01 2.21
C LYS A 10 -1.63 -8.30 0.95
N LEU A 11 -1.87 -7.56 -0.13
CA LEU A 11 -1.08 -7.65 -1.36
C LEU A 11 0.38 -7.24 -1.12
N LEU A 12 0.62 -6.12 -0.45
CA LEU A 12 1.97 -5.64 -0.12
C LEU A 12 2.72 -6.67 0.73
N LYS A 13 2.12 -7.18 1.81
CA LYS A 13 2.72 -8.23 2.65
C LYS A 13 3.05 -9.51 1.89
N LYS A 14 2.23 -9.91 0.92
CA LYS A 14 2.50 -11.07 0.05
C LYS A 14 3.74 -10.84 -0.84
N ASN A 15 4.07 -9.59 -1.14
CA ASN A 15 5.24 -9.20 -1.92
C ASN A 15 6.39 -8.69 -1.03
N GLU A 16 6.47 -9.21 0.20
CA GLU A 16 7.58 -8.95 1.14
C GLU A 16 7.72 -7.48 1.55
N PHE A 17 6.66 -6.69 1.42
CA PHE A 17 6.64 -5.34 1.97
C PHE A 17 6.35 -5.36 3.48
N THR A 18 7.08 -4.55 4.21
CA THR A 18 6.94 -4.33 5.65
C THR A 18 6.65 -2.86 5.92
N GLU A 19 5.83 -2.59 6.94
CA GLU A 19 5.52 -1.22 7.34
C GLU A 19 6.72 -0.62 8.10
N THR A 20 7.28 0.47 7.58
CA THR A 20 8.49 1.09 8.14
C THR A 20 8.23 2.43 8.80
N ARG A 21 7.16 3.12 8.44
CA ARG A 21 6.84 4.44 8.98
C ARG A 21 5.35 4.72 8.94
N ILE A 22 4.85 5.36 9.98
CA ILE A 22 3.49 5.88 10.05
C ILE A 22 3.55 7.37 10.38
N LYS A 23 2.80 8.20 9.63
CA LYS A 23 2.61 9.62 9.93
C LYS A 23 1.14 9.98 9.71
N GLY A 24 0.38 10.04 10.80
CA GLY A 24 -1.09 10.13 10.71
C GLY A 24 -1.61 8.92 9.93
N ASP A 25 -2.46 9.17 8.93
CA ASP A 25 -3.03 8.12 8.08
C ASP A 25 -2.07 7.64 6.98
N HIS A 26 -0.85 8.18 6.88
CA HIS A 26 0.11 7.76 5.86
C HIS A 26 1.01 6.65 6.38
N HIS A 27 0.74 5.43 5.91
CA HIS A 27 1.50 4.22 6.21
C HIS A 27 2.48 3.92 5.08
N ARG A 28 3.79 3.95 5.38
CA ARG A 28 4.85 3.63 4.42
C ARG A 28 5.26 2.18 4.54
N TYR A 29 5.33 1.52 3.40
CA TYR A 29 5.72 0.15 3.21
C TYR A 29 6.99 0.08 2.35
N GLU A 30 7.96 -0.73 2.75
CA GLU A 30 9.20 -0.93 2.02
C GLU A 30 9.47 -2.43 1.87
N ASN A 31 10.04 -2.83 0.73
CA ASN A 31 10.55 -4.19 0.53
C ASN A 31 12.08 -4.20 0.58
N GLY A 32 12.68 -5.38 0.72
CA GLY A 32 14.14 -5.56 0.73
C GLY A 32 14.83 -5.23 -0.61
N GLN A 33 14.06 -4.90 -1.65
CA GLN A 33 14.54 -4.58 -3.00
C GLN A 33 14.65 -3.06 -3.25
N GLY A 34 14.34 -2.23 -2.24
CA GLY A 34 14.43 -0.78 -2.33
C GLY A 34 13.14 -0.09 -2.82
N ASN A 35 12.07 -0.85 -3.10
CA ASN A 35 10.77 -0.27 -3.44
C ASN A 35 10.09 0.27 -2.19
N LYS A 36 9.46 1.44 -2.34
CA LYS A 36 8.77 2.13 -1.24
C LYS A 36 7.41 2.63 -1.71
N VAL A 37 6.39 2.36 -0.92
CA VAL A 37 5.01 2.71 -1.22
C VAL A 37 4.38 3.36 0.00
N THR A 38 3.58 4.39 -0.20
CA THR A 38 2.76 4.96 0.88
C THR A 38 1.29 4.68 0.62
N VAL A 39 0.63 4.04 1.58
CA VAL A 39 -0.81 3.78 1.54
C VAL A 39 -1.45 4.67 2.60
N ALA A 40 -2.36 5.54 2.18
CA ALA A 40 -3.10 6.40 3.09
C ALA A 40 -4.41 5.71 3.50
N TYR A 41 -4.62 5.49 4.81
CA TYR A 41 -5.86 4.97 5.37
C TYR A 41 -5.95 5.27 6.88
N SER A 42 -7.17 5.51 7.37
CA SER A 42 -7.49 5.63 8.80
C SER A 42 -8.09 4.33 9.34
N SER A 43 -8.77 3.57 8.48
CA SER A 43 -9.34 2.27 8.79
C SER A 43 -9.02 1.24 7.72
N LEU A 44 -8.91 -0.03 8.12
CA LEU A 44 -8.71 -1.14 7.18
C LEU A 44 -9.85 -1.31 6.17
N LYS A 45 -11.02 -0.75 6.48
CA LYS A 45 -12.21 -0.75 5.60
C LYS A 45 -12.20 0.37 4.56
N ASP A 46 -11.27 1.33 4.68
CA ASP A 46 -11.22 2.48 3.79
C ASP A 46 -11.00 2.06 2.35
N GLU A 47 -11.71 2.71 1.44
CA GLU A 47 -11.64 2.44 0.03
C GLU A 47 -10.47 3.20 -0.62
N ILE A 48 -9.58 2.45 -1.26
CA ILE A 48 -8.49 2.98 -2.07
C ILE A 48 -8.98 3.15 -3.50
N ARG A 49 -9.06 4.42 -3.93
CA ARG A 49 -9.47 4.78 -5.29
C ARG A 49 -8.59 4.07 -6.32
N PRO A 50 -9.14 3.68 -7.48
CA PRO A 50 -8.42 2.91 -8.50
C PRO A 50 -7.17 3.62 -9.03
N GLY A 51 -7.15 4.96 -9.08
CA GLY A 51 -5.95 5.73 -9.45
C GLY A 51 -4.82 5.57 -8.42
N THR A 52 -5.14 5.71 -7.13
CA THR A 52 -4.21 5.49 -6.02
C THR A 52 -3.71 4.05 -5.99
N TYR A 53 -4.61 3.07 -6.18
CA TYR A 53 -4.24 1.66 -6.25
C TYR A 53 -3.27 1.38 -7.40
N ASN A 54 -3.53 1.91 -8.61
CA ASN A 54 -2.61 1.76 -9.73
C ASN A 54 -1.25 2.41 -9.47
N ASN A 55 -1.22 3.56 -8.79
CA ASN A 55 0.04 4.22 -8.41
C ASN A 55 0.83 3.34 -7.42
N ILE A 56 0.15 2.79 -6.41
CA ILE A 56 0.71 1.83 -5.46
C ILE A 56 1.33 0.63 -6.19
N LEU A 57 0.64 0.04 -7.17
CA LEU A 57 1.18 -1.08 -7.94
C LEU A 57 2.44 -0.70 -8.73
N LYS A 58 2.45 0.48 -9.37
CA LYS A 58 3.63 0.98 -10.10
C LYS A 58 4.82 1.21 -9.17
N GLN A 59 4.59 1.87 -8.03
CA GLN A 59 5.64 2.11 -7.03
C GLN A 59 6.15 0.81 -6.39
N ALA A 60 5.29 -0.20 -6.29
CA ALA A 60 5.66 -1.53 -5.80
C ALA A 60 6.41 -2.38 -6.84
N GLY A 61 6.44 -1.96 -8.11
CA GLY A 61 6.99 -2.76 -9.22
C GLY A 61 6.11 -3.94 -9.64
N LEU A 62 4.81 -3.89 -9.33
CA LEU A 62 3.83 -4.96 -9.61
C LEU A 62 3.03 -4.72 -10.91
N LYS A 63 3.28 -3.59 -11.59
CA LYS A 63 2.67 -3.19 -12.85
C LYS A 63 3.52 -2.16 -13.56
#